data_AF-A0AAD8YKX7-F1
#
_entry.id   AF-A0AAD8YKX7-F1
#
_cell.length_a   1.000
_cell.length_b   1.000
_cell.length_c   1.000
_cell.angle_alpha   90.00
_cell.angle_beta   90.00
_cell.angle_gamma   90.00
#
_symmetry.space_group_name_H-M   'P 1'
#
loop_
_entity.id
_entity.type
_entity.pdbx_description
1 polymer ?
#
loop_
_entity_poly.entity_id
_entity_poly.type
_entity_poly.pdbx_seq_one_letter_code
_entity_poly.pdbx_strand_id
1 'polypeptide(L)'
;MQNTPDQGSWKANQSSDTVLDMVFRDNSAMFSITLGDDGILVDRYGTPSLPYLLQESVILHSVLDEIDSIANEGDAEAQDRLLQLEEEGDAIEEARSTLPARPQ
;
A
#
# COMPACT_ATOMS: atom_id res chain seq x y z
N MET A 1 8.92 -17.12 3.33
CA MET A 1 7.47 -17.05 3.62
C MET A 1 7.26 -16.01 4.71
N GLN A 2 7.46 -14.72 4.41
CA GLN A 2 7.56 -13.72 5.48
C GLN A 2 7.10 -12.32 5.06
N ASN A 3 6.05 -12.24 4.23
CA ASN A 3 5.41 -10.96 3.86
C ASN A 3 3.92 -11.18 3.60
N THR A 4 3.32 -12.23 4.17
CA THR A 4 1.90 -12.51 3.98
C THR A 4 1.18 -11.97 5.21
N PRO A 5 0.30 -10.97 5.07
CA PRO A 5 -0.55 -10.56 6.18
C PRO A 5 -1.29 -11.79 6.72
N ASP A 6 -1.49 -11.84 8.04
CA ASP A 6 -2.17 -12.96 8.68
C ASP A 6 -3.54 -13.17 8.00
N GLN A 7 -3.78 -14.37 7.44
CA GLN A 7 -4.99 -14.64 6.66
C GLN A 7 -6.26 -14.25 7.44
N GLY A 8 -7.13 -13.48 6.80
CA GLY A 8 -8.37 -12.98 7.41
C GLY A 8 -8.19 -11.79 8.37
N SER A 9 -6.99 -11.21 8.46
CA SER A 9 -6.74 -10.05 9.32
C SER A 9 -7.17 -8.72 8.73
N TRP A 10 -7.39 -8.68 7.42
CA TRP A 10 -7.84 -7.48 6.71
C TRP A 10 -9.10 -7.79 5.92
N LYS A 11 -10.01 -6.82 5.91
CA LYS A 11 -11.16 -6.77 5.02
C LYS A 11 -10.95 -5.62 4.05
N ALA A 12 -10.70 -5.96 2.79
CA ALA A 12 -10.61 -5.01 1.71
C ALA A 12 -12.01 -4.62 1.23
N ASN A 13 -12.24 -3.32 1.05
CA ASN A 13 -13.44 -2.77 0.47
C ASN A 13 -13.05 -1.68 -0.54
N GLN A 14 -13.26 -1.96 -1.82
CA GLN A 14 -13.08 -0.95 -2.86
C GLN A 14 -14.31 -0.03 -2.84
N SER A 15 -14.17 1.14 -2.22
CA SER A 15 -15.27 2.10 -2.08
C SER A 15 -15.48 2.95 -3.33
N SER A 16 -14.47 3.05 -4.20
CA SER A 16 -14.58 3.61 -5.54
C SER A 16 -13.49 3.06 -6.46
N ASP A 17 -13.48 3.47 -7.74
CA ASP A 17 -12.47 3.06 -8.72
C ASP A 17 -11.03 3.40 -8.27
N THR A 18 -10.87 4.44 -7.45
CA THR A 18 -9.57 4.93 -6.99
C THR A 18 -9.32 4.78 -5.49
N VAL A 19 -10.28 4.24 -4.74
CA VAL A 19 -10.20 4.17 -3.27
C VAL A 19 -10.33 2.73 -2.78
N LEU A 20 -9.34 2.30 -1.98
CA LEU A 20 -9.31 1.02 -1.30
C LEU A 20 -9.29 1.21 0.21
N ASP A 21 -10.38 0.82 0.86
CA ASP A 21 -10.50 0.80 2.31
C ASP A 21 -10.05 -0.55 2.88
N MET A 22 -9.17 -0.51 3.88
CA MET A 22 -8.60 -1.68 4.54
C MET A 22 -8.98 -1.67 6.02
N VAL A 23 -9.98 -2.47 6.38
CA VAL A 23 -10.46 -2.58 7.76
C VAL A 23 -9.79 -3.76 8.46
N PHE A 24 -9.17 -3.51 9.61
CA PHE A 24 -8.52 -4.57 10.37
C PHE A 24 -9.54 -5.42 11.13
N ARG A 25 -9.26 -6.72 11.30
CA ARG A 25 -10.22 -7.74 11.78
C ARG A 25 -10.85 -7.46 13.14
N ASP A 26 -10.14 -6.75 14.02
CA ASP A 26 -10.61 -6.42 15.37
C ASP A 26 -11.46 -5.12 15.41
N ASN A 27 -11.61 -4.45 14.25
CA ASN A 27 -12.29 -3.16 14.07
C ASN A 27 -11.71 -2.02 14.93
N SER A 28 -10.48 -2.14 15.41
CA SER A 28 -9.80 -1.08 16.18
C SER A 28 -9.44 0.13 15.31
N ALA A 29 -9.00 -0.13 14.08
CA ALA A 29 -8.60 0.87 13.12
C ALA A 29 -8.76 0.37 11.67
N MET A 30 -8.69 1.31 10.75
CA MET A 30 -8.66 1.08 9.31
C MET A 30 -7.78 2.14 8.66
N PHE A 31 -7.34 1.88 7.43
CA PHE A 31 -6.77 2.91 6.58
C PHE A 31 -7.41 2.87 5.20
N SER A 32 -7.37 3.99 4.50
CA SER A 32 -7.86 4.15 3.13
C SER A 32 -6.71 4.55 2.23
N ILE A 33 -6.56 3.88 1.09
CA ILE A 33 -5.60 4.23 0.05
C ILE A 33 -6.36 4.90 -1.07
N THR A 34 -5.97 6.12 -1.43
CA THR A 34 -6.51 6.85 -2.57
C THR A 34 -5.43 7.00 -3.65
N LEU A 35 -5.74 6.52 -4.85
CA LEU A 35 -4.94 6.69 -6.07
C LEU A 35 -5.46 7.94 -6.81
N GLY A 36 -4.75 9.05 -6.70
CA GLY A 36 -5.11 10.30 -7.38
C GLY A 36 -4.12 10.67 -8.48
N ASP A 37 -4.46 11.68 -9.27
CA ASP A 37 -3.59 12.23 -10.31
C ASP A 37 -2.30 12.83 -9.71
N ASP A 38 -2.37 13.38 -8.49
CA ASP A 38 -1.25 13.99 -7.78
C ASP A 38 -0.43 12.98 -6.94
N GLY A 39 -0.82 11.69 -6.94
CA GLY A 39 -0.11 10.62 -6.23
C GLY A 39 -1.00 9.75 -5.34
N ILE A 40 -0.36 9.03 -4.42
CA ILE A 40 -1.00 8.06 -3.53
C ILE A 40 -1.11 8.63 -2.12
N LEU A 41 -2.33 8.69 -1.60
CA LEU A 41 -2.63 9.12 -0.24
C LEU A 41 -3.03 7.94 0.63
N VAL A 42 -2.54 7.91 1.88
CA VAL A 42 -2.92 6.92 2.88
C VAL A 42 -3.47 7.62 4.12
N ASP A 43 -4.79 7.57 4.29
CA ASP A 43 -5.49 8.11 5.45
C ASP A 43 -5.75 7.02 6.48
N ARG A 44 -5.49 7.31 7.77
CA ARG A 44 -5.66 6.37 8.88
C ARG A 44 -6.79 6.81 9.80
N TYR A 45 -7.60 5.86 10.24
CA TYR A 45 -8.78 6.11 11.08
C TYR A 45 -8.86 5.13 12.26
N GLY A 46 -9.46 5.59 13.37
CA GLY A 46 -9.72 4.77 14.56
C GLY A 46 -8.63 4.86 15.63
N THR A 47 -8.60 3.86 16.52
CA THR A 47 -7.61 3.75 17.61
C THR A 47 -6.86 2.43 17.43
N PRO A 48 -5.67 2.44 16.80
CA PRO A 48 -5.01 1.22 16.35
C PRO A 48 -4.61 0.33 17.52
N SER A 49 -4.93 -0.96 17.41
CA SER A 49 -4.41 -1.98 18.32
C SER A 49 -2.93 -2.28 18.04
N LEU A 50 -2.23 -2.88 19.00
CA LEU A 50 -0.85 -3.31 18.75
C LEU A 50 -0.73 -4.28 17.56
N PRO A 51 -1.61 -5.29 17.39
CA PRO A 51 -1.64 -6.13 16.20
C PRO A 51 -1.87 -5.36 14.90
N TYR A 52 -2.70 -4.31 14.91
CA TYR A 52 -2.90 -3.45 13.74
C TYR A 52 -1.57 -2.81 13.31
N LEU A 53 -0.84 -2.19 14.23
CA LEU A 53 0.40 -1.47 13.92
C LEU A 53 1.46 -2.38 13.31
N LEU A 54 1.54 -3.63 13.77
CA LEU A 54 2.47 -4.63 13.23
C LEU A 54 2.09 -5.09 11.82
N GLN A 55 0.80 -5.10 11.49
CA GLN A 55 0.30 -5.60 10.22
C GLN A 55 0.13 -4.50 9.16
N GLU A 56 -0.10 -3.25 9.58
CA GLU A 56 -0.31 -2.11 8.67
C GLU A 56 0.93 -1.90 7.79
N SER A 57 2.13 -1.89 8.39
CA SER A 57 3.37 -1.70 7.62
C SER A 57 3.57 -2.80 6.58
N VAL A 58 3.24 -4.04 6.91
CA VAL A 58 3.29 -5.17 5.96
C VAL A 58 2.42 -4.89 4.74
N ILE A 59 1.15 -4.46 4.94
CA ILE A 59 0.25 -4.17 3.82
C ILE A 59 0.75 -2.98 3.00
N LEU A 60 1.13 -1.86 3.65
CA LEU A 60 1.57 -0.67 2.92
C LEU A 60 2.84 -0.93 2.10
N HIS A 61 3.78 -1.72 2.63
CA HIS A 61 4.93 -2.17 1.85
C HIS A 61 4.54 -3.06 0.68
N SER A 62 3.60 -3.99 0.85
CA SER A 62 3.10 -4.82 -0.26
C SER A 62 2.41 -3.99 -1.35
N VAL A 63 1.67 -2.94 -0.98
CA VAL A 63 1.07 -2.03 -1.97
C VAL A 63 2.14 -1.31 -2.77
N LEU A 64 3.19 -0.82 -2.12
CA LEU A 64 4.33 -0.21 -2.80
C LEU A 64 5.10 -1.23 -3.67
N ASP A 65 5.21 -2.49 -3.25
CA ASP A 65 5.79 -3.57 -4.07
C ASP A 65 5.00 -3.77 -5.36
N GLU A 66 3.66 -3.81 -5.29
CA GLU A 66 2.81 -3.95 -6.49
C GLU A 66 2.87 -2.73 -7.40
N ILE A 67 2.88 -1.51 -6.84
CA ILE A 67 3.03 -0.28 -7.63
C ILE A 67 4.37 -0.28 -8.37
N ASP A 68 5.45 -0.64 -7.69
CA ASP A 68 6.78 -0.74 -8.28
C ASP A 68 6.83 -1.77 -9.41
N SER A 69 6.22 -2.94 -9.19
CA SER A 69 6.13 -3.98 -10.22
C SER A 69 5.39 -3.48 -11.47
N ILE A 70 4.25 -2.80 -11.30
CA ILE A 70 3.47 -2.25 -12.41
C ILE A 70 4.23 -1.11 -13.13
N ALA A 71 4.94 -0.26 -12.36
CA ALA A 71 5.64 0.90 -12.89
C ALA A 71 6.98 0.57 -13.53
N ASN A 72 7.72 -0.43 -13.03
CA ASN A 72 9.14 -0.64 -13.38
C ASN A 72 9.46 -2.05 -13.89
N GLU A 73 8.69 -3.08 -13.54
CA GLU A 73 8.97 -4.45 -13.97
C GLU A 73 8.26 -4.81 -15.30
N GLY A 74 8.66 -5.92 -15.92
CA GLY A 74 8.08 -6.46 -17.16
C GLY A 74 8.73 -6.00 -18.47
N ASP A 75 8.40 -6.69 -19.57
CA ASP A 75 8.87 -6.42 -20.95
C ASP A 75 7.94 -5.42 -21.69
N ALA A 76 7.53 -4.35 -21.01
CA ALA A 76 6.75 -3.27 -21.61
C ALA A 76 7.61 -2.02 -21.77
N GLU A 77 7.52 -1.39 -22.94
CA GLU A 77 8.10 -0.05 -23.16
C GLU A 77 7.46 0.94 -22.18
N ALA A 78 8.22 1.92 -21.69
CA ALA A 78 7.76 2.85 -20.65
C ALA A 78 6.41 3.51 -20.98
N GLN A 79 6.22 3.90 -22.23
CA GLN A 79 4.99 4.53 -22.75
C GLN A 79 3.75 3.61 -22.75
N ASP A 80 3.95 2.30 -22.76
CA ASP A 80 2.88 1.29 -22.79
C ASP A 80 2.54 0.76 -21.39
N ARG A 81 3.18 1.30 -20.34
CA ARG A 81 2.94 0.93 -18.95
C ARG A 81 1.62 1.52 -18.44
N LEU A 82 0.92 0.75 -17.62
CA LEU A 82 -0.35 1.15 -16.98
C LEU A 82 -0.18 2.32 -16.00
N LEU A 83 1.00 2.40 -15.38
CA LEU A 83 1.38 3.44 -14.46
C LEU A 83 2.77 3.93 -14.85
N GLN A 84 2.95 5.25 -14.92
CA GLN A 84 4.23 5.90 -15.10
C GLN A 84 4.41 6.89 -13.95
N LEU A 85 5.55 6.82 -13.27
CA LEU A 85 5.91 7.78 -12.23
C LEU A 85 6.55 8.99 -12.91
N GLU A 86 6.18 10.20 -12.51
CA GLU A 86 6.74 11.44 -13.11
C GLU A 86 8.26 11.52 -12.92
N GLU A 87 8.76 11.07 -11.77
CA GLU A 87 10.18 10.96 -11.50
C GLU A 87 10.64 9.51 -11.70
N GLU A 88 11.47 9.29 -12.73
CA GLU A 88 12.14 8.01 -12.93
C GLU A 88 13.13 7.77 -11.77
N GLY A 89 12.95 6.70 -11.00
CA GLY A 89 13.92 6.27 -9.99
C GLY A 89 13.35 5.99 -8.61
N ASP A 90 13.78 6.77 -7.61
CA ASP A 90 13.72 6.46 -6.19
C ASP A 90 12.40 6.84 -5.50
N ALA A 91 11.40 7.39 -6.20
CA ALA A 91 10.12 7.80 -5.63
C ALA A 91 9.44 6.71 -4.77
N ILE A 92 9.52 5.44 -5.18
CA ILE A 92 8.99 4.32 -4.38
C ILE A 92 9.83 4.07 -3.13
N GLU A 93 11.16 4.14 -3.24
CA GLU A 93 12.07 3.98 -2.10
C GLU A 93 11.95 5.14 -1.11
N GLU A 94 11.76 6.37 -1.58
CA GLU A 94 11.45 7.53 -0.76
C GLU A 94 10.13 7.32 -0.01
N ALA A 95 9.06 6.89 -0.70
CA ALA A 95 7.79 6.57 -0.08
C ALA A 95 7.95 5.48 1.00
N ARG A 96 8.73 4.41 0.73
CA ARG A 96 9.04 3.36 1.70
C ARG A 96 9.74 3.89 2.95
N SER A 97 10.63 4.87 2.79
CA SER A 97 11.36 5.46 3.92
C SER A 97 10.46 6.17 4.94
N THR A 98 9.25 6.57 4.52
CA THR A 98 8.26 7.21 5.39
C THR A 98 7.43 6.20 6.19
N LEU A 99 7.48 4.91 5.83
CA LEU A 99 6.73 3.85 6.50
C LEU A 99 7.49 3.27 7.69
N PRO A 100 6.80 2.79 8.74
CA PRO A 100 7.43 2.01 9.79
C PRO A 100 8.12 0.77 9.21
N ALA A 101 9.29 0.43 9.75
CA ALA A 101 10.04 -0.73 9.28
C ALA A 101 9.21 -2.03 9.28
N ARG A 102 9.44 -2.88 8.28
CA ARG A 102 8.83 -4.21 8.20
C ARG A 102 9.18 -5.01 9.47
N PRO A 103 8.20 -5.63 10.15
CA PRO A 103 8.48 -6.59 11.22
C PRO A 103 9.33 -7.73 10.64
N GLN A 104 10.45 -8.04 11.30
CA GLN A 104 11.31 -9.19 10.95
C GLN A 104 10.71 -10.52 11.37
#